data_AF-A0A368TV88-F1
#
_entry.id   AF-A0A368TV88-F1
#
_cell.length_a   1.000
_cell.length_b   1.000
_cell.length_c   1.000
_cell.angle_alpha   90.00
_cell.angle_beta   90.00
_cell.angle_gamma   90.00
#
_symmetry.space_group_name_H-M   'P 1'
#
loop_
_entity.id
_entity.type
_entity.pdbx_description
1 polymer ?
#
loop_
_entity_poly.entity_id
_entity_poly.type
_entity_poly.pdbx_seq_one_letter_code
_entity_poly.pdbx_strand_id
1 'polypeptide(L)'
;MSRLLTGLASLNRALERLLHVVLLALVFSFILLIIYQVVSRNLPFMPRLYWTEEFSRFTFQWMVMLGAAVGVLHADHFVLEAFPRGSRADLATRVIRDLACLTIGLIFIIYGKDFAQSGLRRSATASGLSMVYVYSTFMVSGVFILLFSIQRLLHTVLHGMQDMEKALNTPNEIDTLDVIQPDQTPLEGLDRPLDPNHSSNDDRGPRP
;
A
#
# COMPACT_ATOMS: atom_id res chain seq x y z
N MET A 1 -1.45 -21.39 12.14
CA MET A 1 -1.19 -20.01 11.68
C MET A 1 -1.73 -19.78 10.25
N SER A 2 -1.32 -20.56 9.25
CA SER A 2 -1.67 -20.35 7.83
C SER A 2 -3.17 -20.35 7.51
N ARG A 3 -3.97 -21.23 8.15
CA ARG A 3 -5.44 -21.31 7.95
C ARG A 3 -6.20 -20.06 8.43
N LEU A 4 -5.75 -19.41 9.51
CA LEU A 4 -6.36 -18.17 10.00
C LEU A 4 -6.03 -17.00 9.07
N LEU A 5 -4.80 -16.93 8.57
CA LEU A 5 -4.37 -15.91 7.60
C LEU A 5 -5.12 -16.05 6.27
N THR A 6 -5.33 -17.28 5.78
CA THR A 6 -6.10 -17.52 4.55
C THR A 6 -7.59 -17.23 4.73
N GLY A 7 -8.17 -17.55 5.89
CA GLY A 7 -9.54 -17.18 6.24
C GLY A 7 -9.75 -15.67 6.26
N LEU A 8 -8.86 -14.94 6.94
CA LEU A 8 -8.90 -13.48 7.03
C LEU A 8 -8.72 -12.83 5.65
N ALA A 9 -7.77 -13.31 4.85
CA ALA A 9 -7.55 -12.82 3.49
C ALA A 9 -8.76 -13.09 2.58
N SER A 10 -9.45 -14.22 2.74
CA SER A 10 -10.66 -14.53 1.98
C SER A 10 -11.82 -13.60 2.35
N LEU A 11 -12.03 -13.39 3.66
CA LEU A 11 -13.03 -12.45 4.16
C LEU A 11 -12.76 -11.05 3.63
N ASN A 12 -11.50 -10.61 3.65
CA ASN A 12 -11.14 -9.30 3.18
C ASN A 12 -11.40 -9.08 1.70
N ARG A 13 -11.08 -10.08 0.86
CA ARG A 13 -11.40 -10.04 -0.58
C ARG A 13 -12.91 -9.98 -0.82
N ALA A 14 -13.70 -10.69 -0.02
CA ALA A 14 -15.16 -10.63 -0.12
C ALA A 14 -15.69 -9.23 0.28
N LEU A 15 -15.19 -8.67 1.38
CA LEU A 15 -15.53 -7.31 1.82
C LEU A 15 -15.11 -6.26 0.80
N GLU A 16 -13.92 -6.38 0.23
CA GLU A 16 -13.44 -5.52 -0.84
C GLU A 16 -14.36 -5.56 -2.06
N ARG A 17 -14.74 -6.74 -2.54
CA ARG A 17 -15.64 -6.88 -3.68
C ARG A 17 -17.01 -6.26 -3.38
N LEU A 18 -17.55 -6.50 -2.18
CA LEU A 18 -18.79 -5.87 -1.73
C LEU A 18 -18.66 -4.34 -1.73
N LEU A 19 -17.55 -3.81 -1.20
CA LEU A 19 -17.30 -2.38 -1.08
C LEU A 19 -17.22 -1.71 -2.44
N HIS A 20 -16.59 -2.34 -3.44
CA HIS A 20 -16.57 -1.86 -4.81
C HIS A 20 -17.96 -1.84 -5.45
N VAL A 21 -18.77 -2.88 -5.26
CA VAL A 21 -20.15 -2.93 -5.79
C VAL A 21 -21.01 -1.83 -5.15
N VAL A 22 -20.89 -1.64 -3.83
CA VAL A 22 -21.59 -0.57 -3.11
C VAL A 22 -21.12 0.81 -3.59
N LEU A 23 -19.82 1.00 -3.77
CA LEU A 23 -19.27 2.26 -4.26
C LEU A 23 -19.75 2.58 -5.69
N LEU A 24 -19.76 1.59 -6.57
CA LEU A 24 -20.28 1.74 -7.93
C LEU A 24 -21.76 2.14 -7.92
N ALA A 25 -22.57 1.48 -7.07
CA ALA A 25 -23.98 1.83 -6.90
C ALA A 25 -24.17 3.26 -6.36
N LEU A 26 -23.36 3.68 -5.39
CA LEU A 26 -23.38 5.04 -4.84
C LEU A 26 -22.99 6.09 -5.88
N VAL A 27 -21.94 5.85 -6.67
CA VAL A 27 -21.51 6.74 -7.76
C VAL A 27 -22.61 6.88 -8.80
N PHE A 28 -23.18 5.75 -9.24
CA PHE A 28 -24.26 5.76 -10.22
C PHE A 28 -25.50 6.51 -9.70
N SER A 29 -25.91 6.23 -8.45
CA SER A 29 -27.01 6.93 -7.79
C SER A 29 -26.76 8.44 -7.69
N PHE A 30 -25.56 8.84 -7.28
CA PHE A 30 -25.17 10.25 -7.20
C PHE A 30 -25.26 10.96 -8.56
N ILE A 31 -24.74 10.35 -9.62
CA ILE A 31 -24.81 10.90 -10.98
C ILE A 31 -26.27 11.11 -11.40
N LEU A 32 -27.14 10.10 -11.20
CA LEU A 32 -28.56 10.21 -11.54
C LEU A 32 -29.26 11.34 -10.77
N LEU A 33 -28.95 11.50 -9.48
CA LEU A 33 -29.51 12.58 -8.66
C LEU A 33 -29.09 13.96 -9.14
N ILE A 34 -27.82 14.13 -9.51
CA ILE A 34 -27.33 15.40 -10.05
C ILE A 34 -27.95 15.70 -11.40
N ILE A 35 -28.04 14.71 -12.30
CA ILE A 35 -28.72 14.87 -13.60
C ILE A 35 -30.18 15.28 -13.38
N TYR A 36 -30.88 14.60 -12.46
CA TYR A 36 -32.27 14.95 -12.12
C TYR A 36 -32.39 16.39 -11.61
N GLN A 37 -31.50 16.83 -10.72
CA GLN A 37 -31.49 18.20 -10.20
C GLN A 37 -31.23 19.23 -11.30
N VAL A 38 -30.30 18.95 -12.22
CA VAL A 38 -30.03 19.84 -13.37
C VAL A 38 -31.23 19.89 -14.31
N VAL A 39 -31.84 18.76 -14.63
CA VAL A 39 -33.01 18.69 -15.53
C VAL A 39 -34.22 19.39 -14.91
N SER A 40 -34.55 19.09 -13.65
CA SER A 40 -35.69 19.70 -12.95
C SER A 40 -35.56 21.21 -12.76
N ARG A 41 -34.33 21.73 -12.74
CA ARG A 41 -34.08 23.18 -12.70
C ARG A 41 -34.28 23.86 -14.06
N ASN A 42 -33.97 23.18 -15.15
CA ASN A 42 -34.04 23.74 -16.50
C ASN A 42 -35.39 23.49 -17.21
N LEU A 43 -36.13 22.45 -16.82
CA LEU A 43 -37.42 22.09 -17.42
C LEU A 43 -38.57 22.55 -16.51
N PRO A 44 -39.42 23.51 -16.95
CA PRO A 44 -40.48 24.08 -16.12
C PRO A 44 -41.63 23.12 -15.78
N PHE A 45 -41.73 21.97 -16.45
CA PHE A 45 -42.76 20.96 -16.19
C PHE A 45 -42.37 19.90 -15.15
N MET A 46 -41.10 19.86 -14.73
CA MET A 46 -40.61 18.91 -13.73
C MET A 46 -40.73 19.51 -12.32
N PRO A 47 -41.25 18.77 -11.33
CA PRO A 47 -41.32 19.26 -9.95
C PRO A 47 -39.92 19.39 -9.35
N ARG A 48 -39.68 20.50 -8.65
CA ARG A 48 -38.44 20.72 -7.88
C ARG A 48 -38.52 19.94 -6.57
N LEU A 49 -37.86 18.78 -6.53
CA LEU A 49 -37.83 17.92 -5.35
C LEU A 49 -36.70 18.34 -4.40
N TYR A 50 -37.00 19.14 -3.38
CA TYR A 50 -36.03 19.62 -2.39
C TYR A 50 -35.30 18.51 -1.62
N TRP A 51 -35.94 17.35 -1.43
CA TRP A 51 -35.33 16.20 -0.75
C TRP A 51 -34.18 15.57 -1.56
N THR A 52 -34.17 15.71 -2.89
CA THR A 52 -33.10 15.14 -3.75
C THR A 52 -31.76 15.82 -3.52
N GLU A 53 -31.78 17.09 -3.12
CA GLU A 53 -30.58 17.85 -2.79
C GLU A 53 -29.90 17.29 -1.53
N GLU A 54 -30.67 17.05 -0.47
CA GLU A 54 -30.16 16.41 0.76
C GLU A 54 -29.66 14.99 0.48
N PHE A 55 -30.44 14.19 -0.26
CA PHE A 55 -30.09 12.81 -0.56
C PHE A 55 -28.80 12.69 -1.40
N SER A 56 -28.56 13.63 -2.32
CA SER A 56 -27.32 13.67 -3.10
C SER A 56 -26.10 13.94 -2.22
N ARG A 57 -26.21 14.84 -1.23
CA ARG A 57 -25.15 15.12 -0.26
C ARG A 57 -24.87 13.90 0.62
N PHE A 58 -25.90 13.16 1.02
CA PHE A 58 -25.75 11.96 1.83
C PHE A 58 -25.05 10.85 1.05
N THR A 59 -25.50 10.60 -0.18
CA THR A 59 -24.91 9.61 -1.09
C THR A 59 -23.44 9.96 -1.38
N PHE A 60 -23.15 11.24 -1.60
CA PHE A 60 -21.78 11.73 -1.79
C PHE A 60 -20.89 11.51 -0.57
N GLN A 61 -21.37 11.81 0.64
CA GLN A 61 -20.61 11.56 1.88
C GLN A 61 -20.29 10.08 2.03
N TRP A 62 -21.26 9.19 1.81
CA TRP A 62 -21.04 7.74 1.83
C TRP A 62 -19.98 7.31 0.82
N MET A 63 -20.07 7.82 -0.41
CA MET A 63 -19.11 7.54 -1.48
C MET A 63 -17.70 7.96 -1.10
N VAL A 64 -17.50 9.17 -0.59
CA VAL A 64 -16.18 9.68 -0.18
C VAL A 64 -15.61 8.85 0.96
N MET A 65 -16.43 8.54 1.97
CA MET A 65 -15.97 7.81 3.15
C MET A 65 -15.64 6.35 2.85
N LEU A 66 -16.46 5.64 2.07
CA LEU A 66 -16.16 4.27 1.66
C LEU A 66 -15.03 4.24 0.62
N GLY A 67 -14.99 5.22 -0.30
CA GLY A 67 -13.91 5.38 -1.27
C GLY A 67 -12.55 5.61 -0.60
N ALA A 68 -12.48 6.38 0.48
CA ALA A 68 -11.27 6.54 1.27
C ALA A 68 -10.81 5.21 1.89
N ALA A 69 -11.73 4.40 2.41
CA ALA A 69 -11.41 3.07 2.94
C ALA A 69 -10.87 2.12 1.85
N VAL A 70 -11.47 2.11 0.66
CA VAL A 70 -10.93 1.38 -0.51
C VAL A 70 -9.58 1.93 -0.94
N GLY A 71 -9.39 3.25 -0.88
CA GLY A 71 -8.11 3.89 -1.20
C GLY A 71 -6.99 3.40 -0.29
N VAL A 72 -7.24 3.31 1.02
CA VAL A 72 -6.30 2.71 1.98
C VAL A 72 -5.99 1.25 1.62
N LEU A 73 -6.96 0.49 1.10
CA LEU A 73 -6.73 -0.88 0.64
C LEU A 73 -5.75 -0.94 -0.56
N HIS A 74 -5.81 0.01 -1.49
CA HIS A 74 -5.01 -0.01 -2.73
C HIS A 74 -3.74 0.84 -2.69
N ALA A 75 -3.50 1.62 -1.62
CA ALA A 75 -2.40 2.57 -1.48
C ALA A 75 -0.97 1.96 -1.43
N ASP A 76 -0.77 0.71 -1.88
CA ASP A 76 0.57 0.12 -2.04
C ASP A 76 1.35 0.71 -3.23
N HIS A 77 0.70 1.37 -4.19
CA HIS A 77 1.40 2.06 -5.29
C HIS A 77 2.04 3.38 -4.89
N PHE A 78 1.70 3.92 -3.71
CA PHE A 78 2.25 5.16 -3.16
C PHE A 78 3.33 4.92 -2.11
N VAL A 79 3.83 3.68 -1.97
CA VAL A 79 5.10 3.47 -1.29
C VAL A 79 6.14 4.22 -2.10
N LEU A 80 6.75 5.23 -1.47
CA LEU A 80 7.86 5.94 -2.08
C LEU A 80 8.86 4.87 -2.58
N GLU A 81 8.96 4.68 -3.89
CA GLU A 81 10.09 3.98 -4.52
C GLU A 81 11.41 4.75 -4.31
N ALA A 82 11.43 5.72 -3.39
CA ALA A 82 12.60 6.48 -2.98
C ALA A 82 13.68 5.59 -2.35
N PHE A 83 13.34 4.39 -1.85
CA PHE A 83 14.30 3.47 -1.24
C PHE A 83 14.39 2.13 -2.00
N PRO A 84 15.60 1.54 -2.07
CA PRO A 84 15.77 0.20 -2.61
C PRO A 84 14.87 -0.81 -1.89
N ARG A 85 14.18 -1.66 -2.67
CA ARG A 85 13.33 -2.74 -2.14
C ARG A 85 14.18 -3.63 -1.23
N GLY A 86 13.68 -3.92 -0.03
CA GLY A 86 14.39 -4.72 0.99
C GLY A 86 15.26 -3.91 1.95
N SER A 87 15.37 -2.59 1.78
CA SER A 87 16.02 -1.73 2.78
C SER A 87 15.19 -1.65 4.08
N ARG A 88 15.88 -1.51 5.22
CA ARG A 88 15.25 -1.24 6.53
C ARG A 88 14.37 0.03 6.48
N ALA A 89 14.74 1.00 5.64
CA ALA A 89 13.99 2.24 5.45
C ALA A 89 12.65 2.04 4.71
N ASP A 90 12.60 1.13 3.73
CA ASP A 90 11.36 0.76 3.03
C ASP A 90 10.39 0.06 3.99
N LEU A 91 10.90 -0.92 4.75
CA LEU A 91 10.09 -1.62 5.76
C LEU A 91 9.55 -0.66 6.83
N ALA A 92 10.40 0.24 7.35
CA ALA A 92 9.99 1.22 8.35
C ALA A 92 8.88 2.14 7.81
N THR A 93 9.00 2.63 6.58
CA THR A 93 8.00 3.50 5.95
C THR A 93 6.65 2.79 5.79
N ARG A 94 6.66 1.52 5.36
CA ARG A 94 5.44 0.70 5.26
C ARG A 94 4.76 0.50 6.61
N VAL A 95 5.53 0.17 7.64
CA VAL A 95 5.00 -0.01 9.01
C VAL A 95 4.42 1.30 9.56
N ILE A 96 5.12 2.43 9.38
CA ILE A 96 4.65 3.76 9.83
C ILE A 96 3.34 4.13 9.14
N ARG A 97 3.25 3.96 7.82
CA ARG A 97 2.02 4.17 7.05
C ARG A 97 0.87 3.30 7.60
N ASP A 98 1.12 2.00 7.79
CA ASP A 98 0.09 1.06 8.24
C ASP A 98 -0.41 1.42 9.64
N LEU A 99 0.50 1.83 10.53
CA LEU A 99 0.17 2.29 11.88
C LEU A 99 -0.60 3.62 11.87
N ALA A 100 -0.24 4.55 10.97
CA ALA A 100 -0.97 5.80 10.80
C ALA A 100 -2.41 5.55 10.33
N CYS A 101 -2.61 4.69 9.33
CA CYS A 101 -3.94 4.29 8.87
C CYS A 101 -4.74 3.58 9.96
N LEU A 102 -4.11 2.68 10.74
CA LEU A 102 -4.74 2.01 11.87
C LEU A 102 -5.21 3.00 12.93
N THR A 103 -4.38 4.00 13.24
CA THR A 103 -4.71 5.07 14.19
C THR A 103 -5.91 5.89 13.70
N ILE A 104 -5.92 6.29 12.42
CA ILE A 104 -7.04 7.01 11.82
C ILE A 104 -8.33 6.18 11.88
N GLY A 105 -8.27 4.89 11.56
CA GLY A 105 -9.41 3.97 11.66
C GLY A 105 -9.97 3.92 13.09
N LEU A 106 -9.09 3.87 14.10
CA LEU A 106 -9.48 3.86 15.51
C LEU A 106 -10.14 5.19 15.94
N ILE A 107 -9.58 6.32 15.54
CA ILE A 107 -10.16 7.66 15.77
C ILE A 107 -11.58 7.71 15.17
N PHE A 108 -11.76 7.24 13.94
CA PHE A 108 -13.06 7.23 13.27
C PHE A 108 -14.08 6.36 13.98
N ILE A 109 -13.69 5.25 14.60
CA ILE A 109 -14.60 4.40 15.37
C ILE A 109 -14.99 5.08 16.69
N ILE A 110 -14.00 5.58 17.45
CA ILE A 110 -14.23 6.19 18.77
C ILE A 110 -15.11 7.43 18.64
N TYR A 111 -14.67 8.40 17.83
CA TYR A 111 -15.39 9.66 17.67
C TYR A 111 -16.61 9.50 16.75
N GLY A 112 -16.58 8.57 15.80
CA GLY A 112 -17.72 8.31 14.91
C GLY A 112 -18.94 7.78 15.65
N LYS A 113 -18.78 7.07 16.77
CA LYS A 113 -19.89 6.65 17.63
C LYS A 113 -20.62 7.86 18.23
N ASP A 114 -19.88 8.77 18.84
CA ASP A 114 -20.47 9.98 19.45
C ASP A 114 -21.07 10.90 18.40
N PHE A 115 -20.45 10.95 17.22
CA PHE A 115 -20.97 11.68 16.07
C PHE A 115 -22.29 11.07 15.56
N ALA A 116 -22.36 9.74 15.41
CA ALA A 116 -23.59 9.05 15.03
C ALA A 116 -24.72 9.26 16.05
N GLN A 117 -24.41 9.20 17.34
CA GLN A 117 -25.38 9.47 18.41
C GLN A 117 -25.89 10.92 18.38
N SER A 118 -25.01 11.88 18.07
CA SER A 118 -25.43 13.27 17.87
C SER A 118 -26.39 13.42 16.69
N GLY A 119 -26.26 12.57 15.68
CA GLY A 119 -27.16 12.48 14.54
C GLY A 119 -28.58 12.01 14.90
N LEU A 120 -28.76 11.17 15.93
CA LEU A 120 -30.09 10.71 16.37
C LEU A 120 -30.96 11.87 16.85
N ARG A 121 -30.31 12.91 17.38
CA ARG A 121 -30.98 14.09 17.95
C ARG A 121 -31.26 15.17 16.91
N ARG A 122 -30.86 14.95 15.64
CA ARG A 122 -31.00 15.92 14.54
C ARG A 122 -31.66 15.26 13.33
N SER A 123 -32.74 15.84 12.85
CA SER A 123 -33.41 15.41 11.61
C SER A 123 -33.16 16.43 10.49
N ALA A 124 -33.09 15.94 9.25
CA ALA A 124 -32.98 16.74 8.05
C ALA A 124 -34.29 17.53 7.81
N THR A 125 -34.16 18.80 7.47
CA THR A 125 -35.28 19.74 7.41
C THR A 125 -36.20 19.47 6.23
N ALA A 126 -35.67 19.05 5.08
CA ALA A 126 -36.48 18.83 3.87
C ALA A 126 -37.06 17.41 3.78
N SER A 127 -36.28 16.39 4.18
CA SER A 127 -36.68 14.99 4.06
C SER A 127 -37.17 14.33 5.36
N GLY A 128 -36.96 14.96 6.52
CA GLY A 128 -37.30 14.39 7.83
C GLY A 128 -36.42 13.21 8.28
N LEU A 129 -35.46 12.79 7.45
CA LEU A 129 -34.54 11.69 7.75
C LEU A 129 -33.58 12.06 8.89
N SER A 130 -33.33 11.12 9.79
CA SER A 130 -32.35 11.33 10.86
C SER A 130 -30.93 11.46 10.30
N MET A 131 -30.15 12.42 10.79
CA MET A 131 -28.76 12.64 10.36
C MET A 131 -27.81 11.50 10.75
N VAL A 132 -28.28 10.51 11.51
CA VAL A 132 -27.55 9.26 11.82
C VAL A 132 -27.03 8.58 10.58
N TYR A 133 -27.82 8.54 9.50
CA TYR A 133 -27.40 7.88 8.26
C TYR A 133 -26.15 8.52 7.68
N VAL A 134 -25.96 9.83 7.87
CA VAL A 134 -24.77 10.54 7.39
C VAL A 134 -23.63 10.36 8.38
N TYR A 135 -23.90 10.50 9.68
CA TYR A 135 -22.83 10.49 10.67
C TYR A 135 -22.28 9.10 10.97
N SER A 136 -23.08 8.05 10.73
CA SER A 136 -22.61 6.66 10.82
C SER A 136 -21.56 6.30 9.77
N THR A 137 -21.41 7.09 8.68
CA THR A 137 -20.38 6.84 7.65
C THR A 137 -18.98 6.80 8.23
N PHE A 138 -18.70 7.66 9.22
CA PHE A 138 -17.39 7.76 9.86
C PHE A 138 -17.06 6.47 10.59
N MET A 139 -18.00 5.96 11.39
CA MET A 139 -17.84 4.70 12.10
C MET A 139 -17.65 3.54 11.12
N VAL A 140 -18.50 3.44 10.09
CA VAL A 140 -18.43 2.34 9.10
C VAL A 140 -17.12 2.37 8.32
N SER A 141 -16.72 3.54 7.81
CA SER A 141 -15.43 3.70 7.12
C SER A 141 -14.25 3.39 8.05
N GLY A 142 -14.30 3.84 9.31
CA GLY A 142 -13.29 3.53 10.31
C GLY A 142 -13.11 2.04 10.55
N VAL A 143 -14.21 1.27 10.62
CA VAL A 143 -14.15 -0.21 10.73
C VAL A 143 -13.46 -0.82 9.51
N PHE A 144 -13.79 -0.41 8.29
CA PHE A 144 -13.14 -0.92 7.09
C PHE A 144 -11.65 -0.58 7.04
N ILE A 145 -11.29 0.68 7.32
CA ILE A 145 -9.90 1.14 7.40
C ILE A 145 -9.14 0.30 8.44
N LEU A 146 -9.70 0.11 9.63
CA LEU A 146 -9.08 -0.67 10.69
C LEU A 146 -8.82 -2.12 10.26
N LEU A 147 -9.82 -2.78 9.68
CA LEU A 147 -9.71 -4.16 9.20
C LEU A 147 -8.61 -4.29 8.12
N PHE A 148 -8.61 -3.38 7.14
CA PHE A 148 -7.64 -3.39 6.05
C PHE A 148 -6.23 -3.08 6.53
N SER A 149 -6.07 -2.13 7.47
CA SER A 149 -4.78 -1.80 8.06
C SER A 149 -4.21 -2.94 8.91
N ILE A 150 -5.03 -3.63 9.70
CA ILE A 150 -4.59 -4.79 10.50
C ILE A 150 -4.07 -5.91 9.59
N GLN A 151 -4.81 -6.24 8.53
CA GLN A 151 -4.38 -7.28 7.60
C GLN A 151 -3.06 -6.91 6.92
N ARG A 152 -2.91 -5.66 6.48
CA ARG A 152 -1.69 -5.18 5.82
C ARG A 152 -0.50 -5.22 6.78
N LEU A 153 -0.67 -4.71 8.00
CA LEU A 153 0.37 -4.73 9.02
C LEU A 153 0.83 -6.15 9.32
N LEU A 154 -0.11 -7.09 9.46
CA LEU A 154 0.21 -8.50 9.69
C LEU A 154 0.99 -9.10 8.52
N HIS A 155 0.61 -8.79 7.28
CA HIS A 155 1.34 -9.23 6.08
C HIS A 155 2.76 -8.63 6.01
N THR A 156 2.90 -7.33 6.29
CA THR A 156 4.17 -6.59 6.31
C THR A 156 5.12 -7.16 7.38
N VAL A 157 4.64 -7.42 8.59
CA VAL A 157 5.47 -7.97 9.68
C VAL A 157 5.93 -9.40 9.39
N LEU A 158 5.04 -10.26 8.86
CA LEU A 158 5.36 -11.66 8.58
C LEU A 158 6.33 -11.84 7.41
N HIS A 159 6.12 -11.12 6.29
CA HIS A 159 6.94 -11.29 5.09
C HIS A 159 8.15 -10.33 5.07
N GLY A 160 8.03 -9.13 5.63
CA GLY A 160 9.11 -8.14 5.65
C GLY A 160 10.35 -8.61 6.42
N MET A 161 10.18 -9.46 7.45
CA MET A 161 11.31 -10.09 8.14
C MET A 161 12.06 -11.08 7.23
N GLN A 162 11.35 -11.87 6.43
CA GLN A 162 11.97 -12.86 5.54
C GLN A 162 12.72 -12.20 4.38
N ASP A 163 12.19 -11.09 3.86
CA ASP A 163 12.85 -10.31 2.80
C ASP A 163 14.13 -9.66 3.32
N MET A 164 14.10 -9.13 4.56
CA MET A 164 15.28 -8.57 5.22
C MET A 164 16.33 -9.65 5.53
N GLU A 165 15.90 -10.83 5.99
CA GLU A 165 16.78 -11.97 6.25
C GLU A 165 17.48 -12.46 4.97
N LYS A 166 16.77 -12.53 3.84
CA LYS A 166 17.37 -12.86 2.53
C LYS A 166 18.37 -11.81 2.05
N ALA A 167 18.06 -10.52 2.25
CA ALA A 167 18.97 -9.44 1.90
C ALA A 167 20.25 -9.46 2.75
N LEU A 168 20.17 -9.90 4.02
CA LEU A 168 21.33 -10.06 4.89
C LEU A 168 22.12 -11.36 4.63
N ASN A 169 21.45 -12.45 4.24
CA ASN A 169 22.06 -13.76 3.96
C ASN A 169 22.56 -13.92 2.51
N THR A 170 22.61 -12.83 1.74
CA THR A 170 23.34 -12.86 0.46
C THR A 170 24.83 -12.96 0.81
N PRO A 171 25.58 -13.98 0.35
CA PRO A 171 27.00 -14.12 0.67
C PRO A 171 27.69 -12.79 0.34
N ASN A 172 28.19 -12.11 1.36
CA ASN A 172 28.89 -10.85 1.18
C ASN A 172 30.08 -11.11 0.26
N GLU A 173 30.37 -10.21 -0.67
CA GLU A 173 31.60 -10.27 -1.47
C GLU A 173 32.85 -10.35 -0.57
N ILE A 174 32.75 -9.93 0.69
CA ILE A 174 33.79 -10.05 1.72
C ILE A 174 34.16 -11.51 2.02
N ASP A 175 33.20 -12.45 2.02
CA ASP A 175 33.51 -13.89 2.15
C ASP A 175 34.21 -14.43 0.90
N THR A 176 34.00 -13.83 -0.27
CA THR A 176 34.76 -14.16 -1.48
C THR A 176 36.15 -13.52 -1.52
N LEU A 177 36.37 -12.43 -0.77
CA LEU A 177 37.69 -11.79 -0.67
C LEU A 177 38.65 -12.56 0.25
N ASP A 178 38.15 -13.28 1.26
CA ASP A 178 38.96 -14.21 2.07
C ASP A 178 39.36 -15.49 1.30
N VAL A 179 38.69 -15.78 0.17
CA VAL A 179 39.06 -16.88 -0.75
C VAL A 179 40.13 -16.43 -1.76
N ILE A 180 40.36 -15.12 -1.93
CA ILE A 180 41.52 -14.61 -2.68
C ILE A 180 42.73 -14.63 -1.74
N GLN A 181 43.26 -15.84 -1.59
CA GLN A 181 44.59 -16.11 -1.07
C GLN A 181 45.60 -15.13 -1.70
N PRO A 182 46.47 -14.45 -0.93
CA PRO A 182 47.57 -13.67 -1.49
C PRO A 182 48.63 -14.65 -1.99
N ASP A 183 48.31 -15.42 -3.04
CA ASP A 183 49.25 -16.30 -3.70
C ASP A 183 49.94 -15.51 -4.82
N GLN A 184 51.26 -15.35 -4.63
CA GLN A 184 52.28 -14.97 -5.62
C GLN A 184 52.33 -13.50 -6.03
N THR A 185 53.06 -12.72 -5.23
CA THR A 185 53.85 -11.62 -5.81
C THR A 185 55.01 -12.25 -6.60
N PRO A 186 55.20 -11.99 -7.91
CA PRO A 186 56.26 -12.59 -8.73
C PRO A 186 57.71 -12.18 -8.37
N LEU A 187 58.00 -11.80 -7.12
CA LEU A 187 59.32 -11.32 -6.70
C LEU A 187 60.33 -12.45 -6.43
N GLU A 188 59.91 -13.71 -6.52
CA GLU A 188 60.78 -14.90 -6.41
C GLU A 188 61.47 -15.24 -7.75
N GLY A 189 61.96 -14.21 -8.44
CA GLY A 189 62.67 -14.33 -9.72
C GLY A 189 63.92 -13.45 -9.82
N LEU A 190 64.17 -12.58 -8.83
CA LEU A 190 65.30 -11.63 -8.84
C LEU A 190 66.56 -12.14 -8.14
N ASP A 191 66.49 -13.25 -7.40
CA ASP A 191 67.63 -13.83 -6.65
C ASP A 191 68.27 -15.04 -7.34
N ARG A 192 67.99 -15.26 -8.64
CA ARG A 192 68.66 -16.33 -9.38
C ARG A 192 70.07 -15.89 -9.75
N PRO A 193 71.15 -16.57 -9.31
CA PRO A 193 72.49 -16.24 -9.76
C PRO A 193 72.56 -16.39 -11.27
N LEU A 194 73.04 -15.36 -11.98
CA LEU A 194 73.33 -15.43 -13.40
C LEU A 194 74.37 -16.53 -13.62
N ASP A 195 73.95 -17.64 -14.24
CA ASP A 195 74.83 -18.72 -14.67
C ASP A 195 75.77 -18.17 -15.76
N PRO A 196 77.10 -18.10 -15.53
CA PRO A 196 78.03 -17.53 -16.50
C PRO A 196 78.27 -18.43 -17.72
N ASN A 197 77.74 -19.67 -17.74
CA ASN A 197 78.17 -20.69 -18.69
C ASN A 197 77.17 -21.06 -19.79
N HIS A 198 76.12 -20.27 -20.02
CA HIS A 198 75.29 -20.48 -21.21
C HIS A 198 75.89 -19.80 -22.45
N SER A 199 77.09 -20.24 -22.86
CA SER A 199 77.68 -19.97 -24.16
C SER A 199 77.41 -21.15 -25.11
N SER A 200 76.54 -20.99 -26.09
CA SER A 200 76.54 -21.64 -27.42
C SER A 200 75.15 -21.45 -28.04
N ASN A 201 75.02 -20.70 -29.14
CA ASN A 201 75.32 -21.12 -30.51
C ASN A 201 74.26 -22.11 -31.04
N ASP A 202 73.17 -21.59 -31.63
CA ASP A 202 72.52 -22.16 -32.82
C ASP A 202 71.48 -21.15 -33.34
N ASP A 203 71.67 -20.42 -34.44
CA ASP A 203 71.72 -20.82 -35.85
C ASP A 203 70.33 -20.79 -36.53
N ARG A 204 70.32 -20.16 -37.72
CA ARG A 204 69.36 -20.25 -38.86
C ARG A 204 67.85 -20.15 -38.54
N GLY A 205 67.07 -19.25 -39.14
CA GLY A 205 67.15 -18.55 -40.41
C GLY A 205 65.72 -18.08 -40.79
N PRO A 206 65.55 -17.20 -41.79
CA PRO A 206 64.28 -16.53 -42.07
C PRO A 206 63.43 -17.30 -43.09
N ARG A 207 62.11 -17.06 -43.09
CA ARG A 207 61.15 -17.10 -44.23
C ARG A 207 59.70 -17.23 -43.71
N PRO A 208 58.68 -16.97 -44.56
CA PRO A 208 58.58 -16.01 -45.66
C PRO A 208 57.56 -14.88 -45.37
#